data_AF-A0A3D8R2Z0-F1
#
_entry.id   AF-A0A3D8R2Z0-F1
#
_cell.length_a   1.000
_cell.length_b   1.000
_cell.length_c   1.000
_cell.angle_alpha   90.00
_cell.angle_beta   90.00
_cell.angle_gamma   90.00
#
_symmetry.space_group_name_H-M   'P 1'
#
loop_
_entity.id
_entity.type
_entity.pdbx_description
1 polymer ?
#
loop_
_entity_poly.entity_id
_entity_poly.type
_entity_poly.pdbx_seq_one_letter_code
_entity_poly.pdbx_strand_id
1 'polypeptide(L)'
;MMRRQLRWGASVIKICPRGVTVISDEAKRAGRGVAAHAHAKAGVMAALEMDSCLTIEHGTYIDEEAADPMKRKGVLLVAARFIIETRMQNLDHLPPAIRAKMVQFSEADKQTYALCVQNGVKIALGTDICSCDPSRIASAGKSGMEIGYAVAAGLSPLKAIEAATANGPETLGPQAPLSGQIYKSRLDTRAT
;
A
#
# COMPACT_ATOMS: atom_id res chain seq x y z
N MET A 1 -3.25 -3.12 31.44
CA MET A 1 -2.96 -1.87 30.70
C MET A 1 -3.73 -1.91 29.38
N MET A 2 -4.77 -1.09 29.25
CA MET A 2 -5.88 -1.28 28.32
C MET A 2 -5.56 -0.67 26.94
N ARG A 3 -5.29 -1.51 25.92
CA ARG A 3 -5.05 -1.06 24.54
C ARG A 3 -6.38 -0.60 23.91
N ARG A 4 -6.62 0.71 23.84
CA ARG A 4 -7.72 1.29 23.07
C ARG A 4 -7.39 1.19 21.57
N GLN A 5 -7.82 0.11 20.93
CA GLN A 5 -8.00 0.11 19.47
C GLN A 5 -9.14 1.08 19.13
N LEU A 6 -8.86 2.06 18.26
CA LEU A 6 -9.82 3.02 17.75
C LEU A 6 -10.94 2.27 17.00
N ARG A 7 -12.11 2.14 17.64
CA ARG A 7 -13.32 1.59 17.01
C ARG A 7 -13.89 2.64 16.06
N TRP A 8 -13.88 2.34 14.76
CA TRP A 8 -14.76 2.98 13.79
C TRP A 8 -16.14 2.33 13.95
N GLY A 9 -17.18 3.13 14.22
CA GLY A 9 -18.54 2.68 14.57
C GLY A 9 -19.33 1.98 13.46
N ALA A 10 -18.77 0.92 12.87
CA ALA A 10 -19.47 0.02 11.97
C ALA A 10 -19.40 -1.39 12.58
N SER A 11 -20.55 -1.95 12.94
CA SER A 11 -20.72 -3.35 13.34
C SER A 11 -20.67 -4.24 12.09
N VAL A 12 -19.53 -4.23 11.39
CA VAL A 12 -19.30 -5.01 10.18
C VAL A 12 -18.21 -6.02 10.47
N ILE A 13 -18.42 -7.28 10.09
CA ILE A 13 -17.39 -8.31 10.13
C ILE A 13 -16.26 -7.85 9.21
N LYS A 14 -15.14 -7.42 9.80
CA LYS A 14 -13.87 -7.25 9.09
C LYS A 14 -13.29 -8.64 8.89
N ILE A 15 -12.88 -8.94 7.65
CA ILE A 15 -12.34 -10.21 7.11
C ILE A 15 -12.17 -11.34 8.15
N CYS A 16 -12.93 -12.42 7.99
CA CYS A 16 -12.85 -13.64 8.80
C CYS A 16 -11.75 -14.58 8.23
N PRO A 17 -11.08 -15.40 9.06
CA PRO A 17 -10.07 -16.37 8.60
C PRO A 17 -10.53 -17.28 7.44
N ARG A 18 -11.79 -17.74 7.46
CA ARG A 18 -12.32 -18.52 6.33
C ARG A 18 -12.45 -17.70 5.04
N GLY A 19 -12.70 -16.39 5.18
CA GLY A 19 -12.81 -15.47 4.05
C GLY A 19 -11.47 -15.26 3.35
N VAL A 20 -10.35 -15.15 4.10
CA VAL A 20 -9.02 -15.00 3.47
C VAL A 20 -8.62 -16.23 2.67
N THR A 21 -8.93 -17.44 3.16
CA THR A 21 -8.65 -18.68 2.42
C THR A 21 -9.41 -18.71 1.10
N VAL A 22 -10.71 -18.42 1.11
CA VAL A 22 -11.55 -18.42 -0.11
C VAL A 22 -11.06 -17.37 -1.12
N ILE A 23 -10.73 -16.17 -0.67
CA ILE A 23 -10.18 -15.12 -1.54
C ILE A 23 -8.86 -15.59 -2.15
N SER A 24 -7.99 -16.23 -1.35
CA SER A 24 -6.69 -16.69 -1.81
C SER A 24 -6.80 -17.80 -2.85
N ASP A 25 -7.67 -18.78 -2.61
CA ASP A 25 -7.87 -19.91 -3.51
C ASP A 25 -8.45 -19.46 -4.85
N GLU A 26 -9.46 -18.57 -4.83
CA GLU A 26 -10.03 -18.02 -6.07
C GLU A 26 -9.05 -17.14 -6.84
N ALA A 27 -8.24 -16.33 -6.13
CA ALA A 27 -7.18 -15.55 -6.77
C ALA A 27 -6.16 -16.45 -7.46
N LYS A 28 -5.69 -17.50 -6.77
CA LYS A 28 -4.77 -18.49 -7.34
C LYS A 28 -5.39 -19.21 -8.55
N ARG A 29 -6.65 -19.66 -8.43
CA ARG A 29 -7.39 -20.32 -9.52
C ARG A 29 -7.55 -19.43 -10.75
N ALA A 30 -7.72 -18.13 -10.56
CA ALA A 30 -7.81 -17.14 -11.64
C ALA A 30 -6.43 -16.65 -12.14
N GLY A 31 -5.32 -17.12 -11.56
CA GLY A 31 -3.97 -16.64 -11.86
C GLY A 31 -3.77 -15.17 -11.50
N ARG A 32 -4.38 -14.69 -10.42
CA ARG A 32 -4.35 -13.29 -9.95
C ARG A 32 -3.70 -13.18 -8.58
N GLY A 33 -3.12 -12.01 -8.29
CA GLY A 33 -2.72 -11.62 -6.95
C GLY A 33 -3.85 -10.92 -6.19
N VAL A 34 -3.68 -10.79 -4.88
CA VAL A 34 -4.58 -10.05 -3.98
C VAL A 34 -3.86 -8.80 -3.48
N ALA A 35 -4.51 -7.65 -3.65
CA ALA A 35 -4.17 -6.41 -2.97
C ALA A 35 -5.12 -6.24 -1.77
N ALA A 36 -4.57 -6.01 -0.58
CA ALA A 36 -5.35 -5.92 0.64
C ALA A 36 -5.35 -4.49 1.20
N HIS A 37 -6.50 -3.82 1.14
CA HIS A 37 -6.73 -2.56 1.85
C HIS A 37 -6.79 -2.82 3.36
N ALA A 38 -5.74 -2.45 4.08
CA ALA A 38 -5.64 -2.70 5.51
C ALA A 38 -4.81 -1.63 6.22
N HIS A 39 -5.47 -0.77 7.01
CA HIS A 39 -4.77 0.21 7.84
C HIS A 39 -4.19 -0.38 9.12
N ALA A 40 -4.89 -1.29 9.79
CA ALA A 40 -4.53 -1.77 11.12
C ALA A 40 -3.89 -3.15 11.09
N LYS A 41 -2.94 -3.39 12.00
CA LYS A 41 -2.21 -4.66 12.16
C LYS A 41 -3.06 -5.92 12.00
N ALA A 42 -4.23 -6.00 12.66
CA ALA A 42 -5.06 -7.21 12.58
C ALA A 42 -5.50 -7.55 11.14
N GLY A 43 -5.83 -6.53 10.33
CA GLY A 43 -6.17 -6.72 8.92
C GLY A 43 -4.94 -7.07 8.08
N VAL A 44 -3.79 -6.47 8.39
CA VAL A 44 -2.51 -6.80 7.73
C VAL A 44 -2.12 -8.25 8.02
N MET A 45 -2.14 -8.68 9.28
CA MET A 45 -1.81 -10.05 9.66
C MET A 45 -2.76 -11.06 9.00
N ALA A 46 -4.07 -10.78 8.97
CA ALA A 46 -5.03 -11.61 8.26
C ALA A 46 -4.73 -11.66 6.76
N ALA A 47 -4.36 -10.54 6.14
CA ALA A 47 -3.97 -10.52 4.73
C ALA A 47 -2.70 -11.35 4.47
N LEU A 48 -1.75 -11.30 5.39
CA LEU A 48 -0.53 -12.09 5.35
C LEU A 48 -0.78 -13.60 5.53
N GLU A 49 -1.95 -14.04 5.96
CA GLU A 49 -2.32 -15.47 5.94
C GLU A 49 -2.55 -15.98 4.50
N MET A 50 -2.82 -15.10 3.53
CA MET A 50 -3.00 -15.46 2.13
C MET A 50 -1.66 -15.53 1.40
N ASP A 51 -1.31 -16.68 0.82
CA ASP A 51 -0.10 -16.75 -0.04
C ASP A 51 -0.25 -15.95 -1.34
N SER A 52 -1.49 -15.62 -1.72
CA SER A 52 -1.78 -14.80 -2.91
C SER A 52 -1.75 -13.30 -2.63
N CYS A 53 -1.57 -12.87 -1.37
CA CYS A 53 -1.46 -11.45 -1.05
C CYS A 53 -0.12 -10.92 -1.57
N LEU A 54 -0.18 -9.92 -2.45
CA LEU A 54 1.01 -9.29 -3.03
C LEU A 54 1.28 -7.93 -2.42
N THR A 55 0.23 -7.19 -2.08
CA THR A 55 0.34 -5.84 -1.54
C THR A 55 -0.55 -5.61 -0.33
N ILE A 56 -0.04 -4.83 0.61
CA ILE A 56 -0.82 -4.17 1.65
C ILE A 56 -0.98 -2.71 1.25
N GLU A 57 -2.22 -2.27 1.06
CA GLU A 57 -2.55 -0.89 0.75
C GLU A 57 -2.69 -0.09 2.06
N HIS A 58 -2.06 1.09 2.07
CA HIS A 58 -1.89 2.01 3.19
C HIS A 58 -1.05 1.49 4.34
N GLY A 59 -1.49 0.44 5.04
CA GLY A 59 -0.71 -0.13 6.15
C GLY A 59 -0.46 0.83 7.33
N THR A 60 -1.28 1.86 7.51
CA THR A 60 -1.04 3.03 8.40
C THR A 60 -0.62 2.74 9.86
N TYR A 61 -0.93 1.56 10.39
CA TYR A 61 -0.60 1.15 11.76
C TYR A 61 0.09 -0.23 11.79
N ILE A 62 0.95 -0.52 10.81
CA ILE A 62 1.91 -1.63 10.85
C ILE A 62 2.96 -1.35 11.92
N ASP A 63 3.30 -2.38 12.68
CA ASP A 63 4.45 -2.40 13.59
C ASP A 63 5.48 -3.42 13.11
N GLU A 64 6.61 -3.53 13.81
CA GLU A 64 7.71 -4.45 13.46
C GLU A 64 7.24 -5.91 13.33
N GLU A 65 6.30 -6.34 14.18
CA GLU A 65 5.74 -7.70 14.16
C GLU A 65 4.98 -8.00 12.85
N ALA A 66 4.37 -6.98 12.23
CA ALA A 66 3.73 -7.11 10.93
C ALA A 66 4.70 -6.83 9.76
N ALA A 67 5.68 -5.97 9.93
CA ALA A 67 6.69 -5.67 8.89
C ALA A 67 7.61 -6.87 8.60
N ASP A 68 8.00 -7.61 9.62
CA ASP A 68 8.85 -8.80 9.52
C ASP A 68 8.26 -9.90 8.61
N PRO A 69 7.02 -10.37 8.80
CA PRO A 69 6.39 -11.30 7.87
C PRO A 69 6.13 -10.72 6.47
N MET A 70 5.83 -9.41 6.34
CA MET A 70 5.75 -8.77 5.00
C MET A 70 7.06 -8.94 4.23
N LYS A 71 8.19 -8.59 4.87
CA LYS A 71 9.52 -8.77 4.30
C LYS A 71 9.81 -10.22 3.93
N ARG A 72 9.58 -11.16 4.86
CA ARG A 72 9.85 -12.59 4.62
C ARG A 72 9.03 -13.16 3.45
N LYS A 73 7.77 -12.75 3.34
CA LYS A 73 6.86 -13.23 2.29
C LYS A 73 6.99 -12.46 0.97
N GLY A 74 7.76 -11.37 0.95
CA GLY A 74 7.86 -10.49 -0.21
C GLY A 74 6.57 -9.70 -0.49
N VAL A 75 5.71 -9.50 0.51
CA VAL A 75 4.51 -8.69 0.38
C VAL A 75 4.91 -7.22 0.42
N LEU A 76 4.53 -6.48 -0.62
CA LEU A 76 4.92 -5.09 -0.78
C LEU A 76 4.00 -4.17 0.02
N LEU A 77 4.54 -3.05 0.51
CA LEU A 77 3.73 -1.95 1.02
C LEU A 77 3.45 -0.97 -0.14
N VAL A 78 2.18 -0.59 -0.30
CA VAL A 78 1.73 0.53 -1.11
C VAL A 78 1.14 1.58 -0.17
N ALA A 79 1.96 2.53 0.27
CA ALA A 79 1.58 3.46 1.34
C ALA A 79 0.47 4.45 0.93
N ALA A 80 0.41 4.85 -0.34
CA ALA A 80 -0.52 5.86 -0.85
C ALA A 80 -0.47 7.16 -0.03
N ARG A 81 0.73 7.68 0.19
CA ARG A 81 0.93 8.88 1.00
C ARG A 81 0.30 10.11 0.36
N PHE A 82 0.25 10.17 -0.97
CA PHE A 82 -0.36 11.25 -1.73
C PHE A 82 -1.79 11.57 -1.26
N ILE A 83 -2.69 10.59 -1.20
CA ILE A 83 -4.09 10.87 -0.79
C ILE A 83 -4.16 11.43 0.63
N ILE A 84 -3.29 10.97 1.53
CA ILE A 84 -3.20 11.45 2.91
C ILE A 84 -2.78 12.92 2.95
N GLU A 85 -1.75 13.28 2.18
CA GLU A 85 -1.27 14.67 2.09
C GLU A 85 -2.32 15.60 1.47
N THR A 86 -3.04 15.15 0.43
CA THR A 86 -4.14 15.96 -0.13
C THR A 86 -5.29 16.19 0.86
N ARG A 87 -5.55 15.22 1.76
CA ARG A 87 -6.51 15.38 2.85
C ARG A 87 -5.99 16.33 3.93
N MET A 88 -4.70 16.26 4.24
CA MET A 88 -4.05 17.19 5.18
C MET A 88 -4.07 18.64 4.68
N GLN A 89 -3.97 18.86 3.37
CA GLN A 89 -4.10 20.18 2.76
C GLN A 89 -5.54 20.75 2.82
N ASN A 90 -6.55 19.91 3.07
CA ASN A 90 -7.96 20.30 3.13
C ASN A 90 -8.58 20.04 4.50
N LEU A 91 -7.78 20.03 5.57
CA LEU A 91 -8.27 19.82 6.94
C LEU A 91 -9.40 20.80 7.31
N ASP A 92 -9.34 22.02 6.77
CA ASP A 92 -10.33 23.07 7.01
C ASP A 92 -11.75 22.70 6.58
N HIS A 93 -11.87 21.84 5.58
CA HIS A 93 -13.15 21.37 5.04
C HIS A 93 -13.68 20.12 5.73
N LEU A 94 -12.97 19.59 6.76
CA LEU A 94 -13.38 18.41 7.49
C LEU A 94 -14.10 18.76 8.80
N PRO A 95 -15.14 17.99 9.19
CA PRO A 95 -15.73 18.08 10.52
C PRO A 95 -14.67 17.99 11.62
N PRO A 96 -14.77 18.73 12.75
CA PRO A 96 -13.71 18.81 13.76
C PRO A 96 -13.21 17.45 14.28
N ALA A 97 -14.13 16.49 14.50
CA ALA A 97 -13.78 15.15 14.96
C ALA A 97 -12.96 14.36 13.91
N ILE A 98 -13.26 14.56 12.61
CA ILE A 98 -12.54 13.92 11.51
C ILE A 98 -11.17 14.59 11.33
N ARG A 99 -11.09 15.92 11.47
CA ARG A 99 -9.85 16.68 11.39
C ARG A 99 -8.81 16.20 12.41
N ALA A 100 -9.18 16.16 13.68
CA ALA A 100 -8.25 15.72 14.75
C ALA A 100 -7.73 14.31 14.48
N LYS A 101 -8.61 13.42 14.00
CA LYS A 101 -8.26 12.06 13.61
C LYS A 101 -7.33 12.01 12.41
N MET A 102 -7.54 12.87 11.41
CA MET A 102 -6.73 12.93 10.20
C MET A 102 -5.28 13.31 10.51
N VAL A 103 -5.06 14.23 11.46
CA VAL A 103 -3.71 14.59 11.92
C VAL A 103 -2.99 13.39 12.54
N GLN A 104 -3.66 12.67 13.45
CA GLN A 104 -3.10 11.47 14.09
C GLN A 104 -2.85 10.34 13.07
N PHE A 105 -3.77 10.17 12.13
CA PHE A 105 -3.67 9.18 11.07
C PHE A 105 -2.48 9.48 10.14
N SER A 106 -2.32 10.75 9.75
CA SER A 106 -1.21 11.21 8.92
C SER A 106 0.14 11.01 9.59
N GLU A 107 0.24 11.26 10.90
CA GLU A 107 1.49 11.04 11.64
C GLU A 107 1.82 9.55 11.78
N ALA A 108 0.85 8.70 12.12
CA ALA A 108 1.04 7.26 12.21
C ALA A 108 1.48 6.65 10.88
N ASP A 109 0.92 7.12 9.77
CA ASP A 109 1.28 6.68 8.43
C ASP A 109 2.73 7.04 8.08
N LYS A 110 3.21 8.25 8.40
CA LYS A 110 4.61 8.65 8.21
C LYS A 110 5.56 7.74 8.96
N GLN A 111 5.28 7.51 10.25
CA GLN A 111 6.09 6.67 11.12
C GLN A 111 6.14 5.24 10.62
N THR A 112 5.00 4.71 10.21
CA THR A 112 4.89 3.34 9.71
C THR A 112 5.58 3.16 8.37
N TYR A 113 5.45 4.12 7.45
CA TYR A 113 6.14 4.07 6.17
C TYR A 113 7.66 4.04 6.39
N ALA A 114 8.18 4.92 7.25
CA ALA A 114 9.60 4.92 7.62
C ALA A 114 10.03 3.61 8.28
N LEU A 115 9.24 3.06 9.20
CA LEU A 115 9.49 1.77 9.85
C LEU A 115 9.59 0.63 8.84
N CYS A 116 8.67 0.56 7.88
CA CYS A 116 8.68 -0.46 6.83
C CYS A 116 9.93 -0.36 5.94
N VAL A 117 10.32 0.87 5.55
CA VAL A 117 11.55 1.13 4.81
C VAL A 117 12.79 0.68 5.61
N GLN A 118 12.87 1.07 6.88
CA GLN A 118 13.99 0.70 7.77
C GLN A 118 14.10 -0.81 8.00
N ASN A 119 12.97 -1.51 8.10
CA ASN A 119 12.95 -2.97 8.27
C ASN A 119 13.25 -3.72 6.96
N GLY A 120 13.28 -3.04 5.82
CA GLY A 120 13.54 -3.63 4.51
C GLY A 120 12.31 -4.29 3.88
N VAL A 121 11.11 -3.84 4.24
CA VAL A 121 9.88 -4.17 3.50
C VAL A 121 9.99 -3.55 2.11
N LYS A 122 9.64 -4.32 1.08
CA LYS A 122 9.69 -3.83 -0.29
C LYS A 122 8.53 -2.87 -0.54
N ILE A 123 8.80 -1.76 -1.23
CA ILE A 123 7.83 -0.70 -1.49
C ILE A 123 7.47 -0.68 -2.97
N ALA A 124 6.19 -0.62 -3.29
CA ALA A 124 5.70 -0.21 -4.61
C ALA A 124 4.93 1.11 -4.46
N LEU A 125 5.06 2.03 -5.42
CA LEU A 125 4.35 3.30 -5.35
C LEU A 125 2.93 3.18 -5.90
N GLY A 126 1.99 3.73 -5.14
CA GLY A 126 0.59 3.93 -5.50
C GLY A 126 0.09 5.17 -4.78
N THR A 127 -0.95 5.83 -5.29
CA THR A 127 -1.31 7.19 -4.85
C THR A 127 -2.72 7.31 -4.28
N ASP A 128 -3.59 6.33 -4.57
CA ASP A 128 -5.02 6.40 -4.30
C ASP A 128 -5.69 7.67 -4.88
N ILE A 129 -5.23 8.07 -6.07
CA ILE A 129 -5.87 9.13 -6.87
C ILE A 129 -7.28 8.65 -7.26
N CYS A 130 -8.28 9.48 -6.97
CA CYS A 130 -9.69 9.12 -7.13
C CYS A 130 -10.49 10.08 -8.02
N SER A 131 -9.84 11.04 -8.66
CA SER A 131 -10.49 12.03 -9.54
C SER A 131 -9.78 12.18 -10.88
N CYS A 132 -10.55 12.35 -11.95
CA CYS A 132 -10.07 12.79 -13.27
C CYS A 132 -10.36 14.28 -13.54
N ASP A 133 -11.13 14.94 -12.65
CA ASP A 133 -11.40 16.38 -12.74
C ASP A 133 -10.14 17.16 -12.30
N PRO A 134 -9.49 17.91 -13.21
CA PRO A 134 -8.22 18.59 -12.93
C PRO A 134 -8.35 19.69 -11.88
N SER A 135 -9.57 20.17 -11.59
CA SER A 135 -9.81 21.14 -10.53
C SER A 135 -9.70 20.52 -9.13
N ARG A 136 -9.73 19.18 -9.02
CA ARG A 136 -9.62 18.48 -7.73
C ARG A 136 -8.17 18.31 -7.31
N ILE A 137 -7.96 18.36 -6.00
CA ILE A 137 -6.62 18.21 -5.42
C ILE A 137 -6.02 16.82 -5.70
N ALA A 138 -6.83 15.76 -5.53
CA ALA A 138 -6.47 14.37 -5.78
C ALA A 138 -6.80 13.94 -7.22
N SER A 139 -6.47 14.81 -8.19
CA SER A 139 -6.64 14.54 -9.61
C SER A 139 -5.48 13.75 -10.21
N ALA A 140 -5.77 12.97 -11.25
CA ALA A 140 -4.80 12.37 -12.15
C ALA A 140 -3.78 13.41 -12.66
N GLY A 141 -2.55 12.93 -12.94
CA GLY A 141 -1.41 13.75 -13.38
C GLY A 141 -0.44 14.15 -12.27
N LYS A 142 -0.74 13.81 -11.01
CA LYS A 142 0.09 14.19 -9.83
C LYS A 142 0.84 13.02 -9.20
N SER A 143 0.83 11.84 -9.84
CA SER A 143 1.39 10.61 -9.26
C SER A 143 2.89 10.68 -8.94
N GLY A 144 3.64 11.53 -9.67
CA GLY A 144 5.08 11.73 -9.41
C GLY A 144 5.40 12.28 -8.02
N MET A 145 4.43 12.89 -7.33
CA MET A 145 4.61 13.35 -5.95
C MET A 145 4.89 12.21 -4.98
N GLU A 146 4.40 10.99 -5.25
CA GLU A 146 4.62 9.82 -4.38
C GLU A 146 6.10 9.46 -4.25
N ILE A 147 6.91 9.74 -5.28
CA ILE A 147 8.37 9.52 -5.26
C ILE A 147 9.00 10.38 -4.15
N GLY A 148 8.58 11.64 -4.02
CA GLY A 148 9.08 12.54 -2.97
C GLY A 148 8.72 12.05 -1.57
N TYR A 149 7.51 11.51 -1.40
CA TYR A 149 7.09 10.92 -0.13
C TYR A 149 7.85 9.65 0.22
N ALA A 150 8.16 8.82 -0.78
CA ALA A 150 8.96 7.62 -0.59
C ALA A 150 10.40 7.95 -0.16
N VAL A 151 11.00 9.01 -0.72
CA VAL A 151 12.29 9.54 -0.26
C VAL A 151 12.20 10.10 1.15
N ALA A 152 11.14 10.87 1.46
CA ALA A 152 10.91 11.38 2.81
C ALA A 152 10.71 10.28 3.86
N ALA A 153 10.18 9.12 3.46
CA ALA A 153 10.07 7.93 4.29
C ALA A 153 11.42 7.19 4.47
N GLY A 154 12.48 7.59 3.76
CA GLY A 154 13.84 7.07 3.96
C GLY A 154 14.38 6.21 2.82
N LEU A 155 13.66 6.05 1.70
CA LEU A 155 14.27 5.43 0.52
C LEU A 155 15.32 6.36 -0.08
N SER A 156 16.40 5.79 -0.61
CA SER A 156 17.30 6.54 -1.48
C SER A 156 16.55 6.96 -2.76
N PRO A 157 16.97 8.05 -3.44
CA PRO A 157 16.32 8.47 -4.69
C PRO A 157 16.22 7.35 -5.74
N LEU A 158 17.28 6.52 -5.87
CA LEU A 158 17.25 5.37 -6.77
C LEU A 158 16.20 4.34 -6.35
N LYS A 159 16.14 3.99 -5.05
CA LYS A 159 15.15 3.04 -4.53
C LYS A 159 13.71 3.55 -4.68
N ALA A 160 13.49 4.86 -4.57
CA ALA A 160 12.18 5.46 -4.83
C ALA A 160 11.77 5.37 -6.31
N ILE A 161 12.71 5.53 -7.25
CA ILE A 161 12.47 5.31 -8.68
C ILE A 161 12.19 3.83 -8.96
N GLU A 162 12.96 2.91 -8.37
CA GLU A 162 12.70 1.47 -8.47
C GLU A 162 11.32 1.09 -7.94
N ALA A 163 10.90 1.67 -6.81
CA ALA A 163 9.56 1.50 -6.26
C ALA A 163 8.45 1.99 -7.22
N ALA A 164 8.74 3.03 -8.00
CA ALA A 164 7.84 3.59 -9.01
C ALA A 164 7.86 2.83 -10.35
N THR A 165 8.80 1.90 -10.54
CA THR A 165 9.07 1.26 -11.83
C THR A 165 9.22 -0.26 -11.66
N ALA A 166 10.42 -0.73 -11.35
CA ALA A 166 10.79 -2.14 -11.25
C ALA A 166 9.91 -2.96 -10.29
N ASN A 167 9.42 -2.35 -9.20
CA ASN A 167 8.60 -3.05 -8.22
C ASN A 167 7.11 -3.13 -8.61
N GLY A 168 6.64 -2.25 -9.51
CA GLY A 168 5.23 -2.19 -9.92
C GLY A 168 4.69 -3.52 -10.47
N PRO A 169 5.40 -4.21 -11.39
CA PRO A 169 4.96 -5.50 -11.92
C PRO A 169 4.75 -6.59 -10.87
N GLU A 170 5.50 -6.56 -9.75
CA GLU A 170 5.37 -7.53 -8.67
C GLU A 170 4.01 -7.44 -7.95
N THR A 171 3.30 -6.31 -8.10
CA THR A 171 1.96 -6.10 -7.54
C THR A 171 0.84 -6.75 -8.38
N LEU A 172 1.13 -7.18 -9.61
CA LEU A 172 0.12 -7.65 -10.58
C LEU A 172 0.06 -9.18 -10.71
N GLY A 173 0.92 -9.90 -10.00
CA GLY A 173 0.97 -11.36 -10.03
C GLY A 173 1.45 -11.94 -11.37
N PRO A 174 1.13 -13.20 -11.67
CA PRO A 174 1.73 -13.92 -12.79
C PRO A 174 1.32 -13.39 -14.18
N GLN A 175 0.29 -12.55 -14.27
CA GLN A 175 -0.19 -11.94 -15.51
C GLN A 175 0.44 -10.56 -15.79
N ALA A 176 1.47 -10.16 -15.04
CA ALA A 176 2.14 -8.87 -15.22
C ALA A 176 2.70 -8.73 -16.66
N PRO A 177 2.31 -7.69 -17.43
CA PRO A 177 2.62 -7.60 -18.85
C PRO A 177 4.07 -7.22 -19.16
N LEU A 178 4.77 -6.47 -18.30
CA LEU A 178 6.12 -5.94 -18.52
C LEU A 178 6.90 -5.80 -17.19
N SER A 179 8.23 -5.77 -17.25
CA SER A 179 9.12 -5.85 -16.07
C SER A 179 9.49 -4.52 -15.41
N GLY A 180 8.92 -3.37 -15.82
CA GLY A 180 9.23 -2.06 -15.22
C GLY A 180 10.70 -1.65 -15.32
N GLN A 181 11.51 -2.39 -16.10
CA GLN A 181 12.95 -2.28 -16.20
C GLN A 181 13.35 -2.26 -17.67
N ILE A 182 14.30 -1.40 -18.01
CA ILE A 182 14.83 -1.28 -19.38
C ILE A 182 16.13 -2.08 -19.44
N TYR A 183 16.08 -3.26 -20.08
CA TYR A 183 17.26 -4.06 -20.41
C TYR A 183 17.37 -4.23 -21.91
N LYS A 184 18.59 -4.46 -22.40
CA LYS A 184 18.82 -4.89 -23.78
C LYS A 184 18.18 -6.30 -23.93
N SER A 185 17.01 -6.33 -24.58
CA SER A 185 16.20 -7.48 -25.02
C SER A 185 15.76 -8.53 -23.97
N ARG A 186 14.52 -8.37 -23.47
CA ARG A 186 13.56 -9.50 -23.27
C ARG A 186 12.35 -9.44 -24.23
N LEU A 187 12.28 -8.41 -25.08
CA LEU A 187 11.17 -8.19 -26.01
C LEU A 187 11.17 -9.15 -27.22
N ASP A 188 12.16 -10.05 -27.34
CA ASP A 188 12.39 -10.88 -28.53
C ASP A 188 12.18 -12.39 -28.31
N THR A 189 11.59 -12.83 -27.19
CA THR A 189 11.47 -14.27 -26.85
C THR A 189 10.05 -14.76 -26.55
N ARG A 190 9.01 -14.00 -26.91
CA ARG A 190 7.60 -14.46 -26.82
C ARG A 190 6.90 -14.54 -28.18
N ALA A 191 7.67 -14.84 -29.22
CA ALA A 191 7.16 -15.14 -30.56
C ALA A 191 7.86 -16.37 -31.16
N THR A 192 7.75 -17.52 -30.50
CA THR A 192 7.91 -18.86 -31.12
C THR A 192 7.06 -19.86 -30.36
#